data_AF-A0AAD8AJG3-F1
#
_entry.id   AF-A0AAD8AJG3-F1
#
_cell.length_a   1.000
_cell.length_b   1.000
_cell.length_c   1.000
_cell.angle_alpha   90.00
_cell.angle_beta   90.00
_cell.angle_gamma   90.00
#
_symmetry.space_group_name_H-M   'P 1'
#
loop_
_entity.id
_entity.type
_entity.pdbx_description
1 polymer ?
#
loop_
_entity_poly.entity_id
_entity_poly.type
_entity_poly.pdbx_seq_one_letter_code
_entity_poly.pdbx_strand_id
1 'polypeptide(L)'
;MQARGLSIEDAQDRRLWRSRQSAEVVRLPQPQYLIGAKPLCSQIKGLSPGQSKLCQLYQDHMGPVGRGVRMGITECQWQFITRRWNCSTVHNNTVFGPKVKTGSREAAFTHAIGAAGVVHSVARACREGQLSTCGCSRSGRPRELRRDWIWGGCGDNLEYAYKFTQEFLDLPEREKNYRRGSKEQGVSLMNIHNNEAGRR
;
A
#
# COMPACT_ATOMS: atom_id res chain seq x y z
N MET A 1 3.68 -12.12 -10.52
CA MET A 1 3.91 -12.71 -11.83
C MET A 1 5.40 -12.82 -11.94
N GLN A 2 5.88 -13.99 -12.33
CA GLN A 2 7.28 -14.24 -12.59
C GLN A 2 7.40 -14.72 -14.02
N ALA A 3 8.48 -14.28 -14.65
CA ALA A 3 8.88 -14.77 -15.95
C ALA A 3 9.97 -15.81 -15.73
N ARG A 4 9.80 -17.03 -16.25
CA ARG A 4 10.82 -18.10 -16.20
C ARG A 4 11.09 -18.59 -17.61
N GLY A 5 12.36 -18.77 -17.97
CA GLY A 5 12.76 -19.34 -19.25
C GLY A 5 12.36 -20.81 -19.34
N LEU A 6 11.93 -21.27 -20.52
CA LEU A 6 11.71 -22.68 -20.80
C LEU A 6 13.07 -23.38 -20.93
N SER A 7 13.35 -24.36 -20.07
CA SER A 7 14.41 -25.35 -20.29
C SER A 7 13.92 -26.48 -21.21
N ILE A 8 14.84 -27.24 -21.80
CA ILE A 8 14.50 -28.41 -22.65
C ILE A 8 13.74 -29.48 -21.84
N GLU A 9 13.97 -29.56 -20.53
CA GLU A 9 13.31 -30.49 -19.61
C GLU A 9 11.84 -30.10 -19.34
N ASP A 10 11.49 -28.81 -19.38
CA ASP A 10 10.13 -28.29 -19.15
C ASP A 10 9.12 -28.65 -20.25
N ALA A 11 9.60 -29.10 -21.42
CA ALA A 11 8.73 -29.48 -22.54
C ALA A 11 8.03 -30.84 -22.36
N GLN A 12 8.60 -31.73 -21.52
CA GLN A 12 8.08 -33.08 -21.30
C GLN A 12 7.03 -33.15 -20.18
N ASP A 13 6.90 -32.10 -19.35
CA ASP A 13 6.11 -32.13 -18.11
C ASP A 13 4.71 -31.47 -18.23
N ARG A 14 4.11 -31.47 -19.43
CA ARG A 14 2.73 -30.93 -19.62
C ARG A 14 1.62 -31.88 -19.18
N ARG A 15 1.93 -33.15 -18.84
CA ARG A 15 0.92 -34.16 -18.47
C ARG A 15 0.82 -34.43 -16.97
N LEU A 16 1.77 -34.00 -16.13
CA LEU A 16 1.76 -34.31 -14.69
C LEU A 16 1.21 -33.19 -13.80
N TRP A 17 0.97 -31.98 -14.32
CA TRP A 17 0.36 -30.88 -13.56
C TRP A 17 -1.15 -31.01 -13.29
N ARG A 18 -1.82 -32.08 -13.77
CA ARG A 18 -3.27 -32.26 -13.60
C ARG A 18 -3.70 -33.03 -12.34
N SER A 19 -2.79 -33.53 -11.49
CA SER A 19 -3.20 -34.45 -10.40
C SER A 19 -2.78 -34.08 -8.97
N ARG A 20 -2.28 -32.87 -8.70
CA ARG A 20 -1.98 -32.47 -7.30
C ARG A 20 -2.47 -31.07 -6.97
N GLN A 21 -3.78 -30.98 -6.69
CA GLN A 21 -4.35 -29.90 -5.89
C GLN A 21 -5.42 -30.50 -4.98
N SER A 22 -4.98 -31.19 -3.93
CA SER A 22 -5.80 -31.36 -2.73
C SER A 22 -5.87 -29.99 -2.08
N ALA A 23 -7.00 -29.32 -2.22
CA ALA A 23 -7.28 -28.06 -1.56
C ALA A 23 -7.45 -28.31 -0.05
N GLU A 24 -6.39 -28.09 0.72
CA GLU A 24 -6.51 -27.95 2.16
C GLU A 24 -6.98 -26.52 2.43
N VAL A 25 -8.29 -26.40 2.67
CA VAL A 25 -8.93 -25.15 3.08
C VAL A 25 -8.38 -24.81 4.46
N VAL A 26 -7.34 -23.98 4.51
CA VAL A 26 -6.91 -23.33 5.75
C VAL A 26 -8.08 -22.46 6.22
N ARG A 27 -8.83 -22.97 7.19
CA ARG A 27 -9.85 -22.18 7.89
C ARG A 27 -9.13 -21.05 8.62
N LEU A 28 -9.21 -19.84 8.08
CA LEU A 28 -8.81 -18.64 8.79
C LEU A 28 -9.64 -18.56 10.08
N PRO A 29 -9.03 -18.37 11.26
CA PRO A 29 -9.78 -18.18 12.48
C PRO A 29 -10.66 -16.93 12.33
N GLN A 30 -11.95 -17.07 12.61
CA GLN A 30 -12.90 -15.96 12.61
C GLN A 30 -12.43 -14.87 13.59
N PRO A 31 -12.70 -13.58 13.30
CA PRO A 31 -12.35 -12.50 14.23
C PRO A 31 -13.09 -12.71 15.55
N GLN A 32 -12.35 -13.11 16.59
CA GLN A 32 -12.83 -13.13 17.96
C GLN A 32 -13.06 -11.67 18.39
N TYR A 33 -14.31 -11.25 18.42
CA TYR A 33 -14.70 -9.99 19.04
C TYR A 33 -14.50 -10.11 20.55
N LEU A 34 -13.35 -9.64 21.03
CA LEU A 34 -13.09 -9.47 22.47
C LEU A 34 -13.98 -8.34 23.00
N ILE A 35 -14.97 -8.70 23.81
CA ILE A 35 -15.85 -7.79 24.53
C ILE A 35 -14.98 -6.86 25.39
N GLY A 36 -14.88 -5.58 25.00
CA GLY A 36 -14.08 -4.56 25.69
C GLY A 36 -12.88 -4.02 24.90
N ALA A 37 -12.53 -4.59 23.75
CA ALA A 37 -11.54 -4.00 22.86
C ALA A 37 -12.14 -2.78 22.14
N LYS A 38 -11.55 -1.59 22.30
CA LYS A 38 -11.92 -0.41 21.50
C LYS A 38 -11.79 -0.77 20.01
N PRO A 39 -12.76 -0.43 19.14
CA PRO A 39 -12.68 -0.79 17.72
C PRO A 39 -11.34 -0.29 17.14
N LEU A 40 -10.60 -1.16 16.44
CA LEU A 40 -9.22 -0.93 15.95
C LEU A 40 -9.00 0.50 15.43
N CYS A 41 -9.92 0.98 14.60
CA CYS A 41 -9.87 2.30 13.98
C CYS A 41 -9.94 3.47 14.95
N SER A 42 -10.64 3.32 16.09
CA SER A 42 -10.71 4.35 17.14
C SER A 42 -9.40 4.48 17.93
N GLN A 43 -8.54 3.46 17.87
CA GLN A 43 -7.23 3.47 18.54
C GLN A 43 -6.16 4.15 17.67
N ILE A 44 -6.36 4.22 16.36
CA ILE A 44 -5.43 4.85 15.42
C ILE A 44 -5.60 6.37 15.51
N LYS A 45 -4.72 7.00 16.28
CA LYS A 45 -4.64 8.47 16.37
C LYS A 45 -4.21 9.06 15.01
N GLY A 46 -4.84 10.18 14.63
CA GLY A 46 -4.49 10.95 13.42
C GLY A 46 -5.32 10.63 12.18
N LEU A 47 -6.24 9.67 12.24
CA LEU A 47 -7.21 9.45 11.16
C LEU A 47 -8.20 10.62 11.06
N SER A 48 -8.50 11.00 9.83
CA SER A 48 -9.60 11.92 9.55
C SER A 48 -10.97 11.26 9.73
N PRO A 49 -12.08 12.02 9.82
CA PRO A 49 -13.42 11.43 9.86
C PRO A 49 -13.71 10.52 8.67
N GLY A 50 -13.29 10.93 7.46
CA GLY A 50 -13.39 10.10 6.27
C GLY A 50 -12.53 8.84 6.38
N GLN A 51 -11.27 8.96 6.78
CA GLN A 51 -10.37 7.81 6.92
C GLN A 51 -10.84 6.83 7.99
N SER A 52 -11.47 7.33 9.05
CA SER A 52 -12.04 6.48 10.12
C SER A 52 -13.17 5.60 9.58
N LYS A 53 -14.02 6.13 8.69
CA LYS A 53 -15.06 5.34 8.00
C LYS A 53 -14.46 4.30 7.06
N LEU A 54 -13.46 4.66 6.25
CA LEU A 54 -12.75 3.71 5.39
C LEU A 54 -12.05 2.62 6.21
N CYS A 55 -11.43 2.97 7.33
CA CYS A 55 -10.81 2.00 8.23
C CYS A 55 -11.83 0.99 8.76
N GLN A 56 -13.04 1.43 9.14
CA GLN A 56 -14.08 0.54 9.64
C GLN A 56 -14.55 -0.45 8.57
N LEU A 57 -14.58 -0.03 7.30
CA LEU A 57 -14.93 -0.87 6.15
C LEU A 57 -13.80 -1.84 5.76
N TYR A 58 -12.55 -1.39 5.85
CA TYR A 58 -11.35 -2.10 5.38
C TYR A 58 -10.37 -2.38 6.52
N GLN A 59 -10.85 -3.00 7.61
CA GLN A 59 -10.04 -3.21 8.83
C GLN A 59 -8.79 -4.09 8.58
N ASP A 60 -8.93 -5.12 7.73
CA ASP A 60 -7.84 -6.00 7.31
C ASP A 60 -6.73 -5.26 6.54
N HIS A 61 -7.01 -4.08 5.98
CA HIS A 61 -6.03 -3.26 5.25
C HIS A 61 -5.11 -2.47 6.18
N MET A 62 -5.52 -2.21 7.42
CA MET A 62 -4.79 -1.29 8.31
C MET A 62 -3.44 -1.85 8.76
N GLY A 63 -3.31 -3.18 8.86
CA GLY A 63 -2.02 -3.83 9.09
C GLY A 63 -1.01 -3.54 7.97
N PRO A 64 -1.30 -3.92 6.71
CA PRO A 64 -0.47 -3.58 5.56
C PRO A 64 -0.22 -2.08 5.37
N VAL A 65 -1.23 -1.22 5.60
CA VAL A 65 -1.03 0.25 5.51
C VAL A 65 -0.01 0.72 6.54
N GLY A 66 -0.15 0.29 7.80
CA GLY A 66 0.80 0.64 8.86
C GLY A 66 2.22 0.16 8.57
N ARG A 67 2.39 -1.05 8.02
CA ARG A 67 3.69 -1.56 7.57
C ARG A 67 4.27 -0.73 6.43
N GLY A 68 3.44 -0.36 5.44
CA GLY A 68 3.86 0.42 4.28
C GLY A 68 4.33 1.83 4.65
N VAL A 69 3.62 2.51 5.55
CA VAL A 69 4.08 3.80 6.07
C VAL A 69 5.41 3.65 6.81
N ARG A 70 5.54 2.65 7.70
CA ARG A 70 6.79 2.42 8.43
C ARG A 70 7.96 2.19 7.47
N MET A 71 7.75 1.40 6.43
CA MET A 71 8.73 1.19 5.36
C MET A 71 9.13 2.52 4.69
N GLY A 72 8.16 3.36 4.34
CA GLY A 72 8.43 4.68 3.75
C GLY A 72 9.24 5.60 4.66
N ILE A 73 8.93 5.62 5.96
CA ILE A 73 9.69 6.43 6.94
C ILE A 73 11.11 5.88 7.13
N THR A 74 11.28 4.57 7.24
CA THR A 74 12.61 3.95 7.33
C THR A 74 13.46 4.28 6.10
N GLU A 75 12.89 4.18 4.90
CA GLU A 75 13.59 4.55 3.67
C GLU A 75 13.91 6.05 3.64
N CYS A 76 12.98 6.90 4.08
CA CYS A 76 13.21 8.34 4.18
C CYS A 76 14.38 8.69 5.11
N GLN A 77 14.45 8.04 6.27
CA GLN A 77 15.56 8.21 7.22
C GLN A 77 16.88 7.73 6.61
N TRP A 78 16.85 6.62 5.88
CA TRP A 78 18.01 6.07 5.20
C TRP A 78 18.55 7.03 4.13
N GLN A 79 17.68 7.54 3.25
CA GLN A 79 18.04 8.47 2.17
C GLN A 79 18.62 9.79 2.68
N PHE A 80 18.21 10.22 3.88
CA PHE A 80 18.58 11.52 4.44
C PHE A 80 19.52 11.42 5.65
N ILE A 81 20.12 10.26 5.92
CA ILE A 81 20.93 10.01 7.14
C ILE A 81 22.09 11.00 7.32
N THR A 82 22.70 11.49 6.24
CA THR A 82 23.81 12.45 6.25
C THR A 82 23.38 13.91 6.10
N ARG A 83 22.08 14.18 6.04
CA ARG A 83 21.52 15.53 5.83
C ARG A 83 21.15 16.19 7.15
N ARG A 84 21.12 17.53 7.16
CA ARG A 84 20.69 18.31 8.35
C ARG A 84 19.26 17.97 8.78
N TRP A 85 18.38 17.72 7.81
CA TRP A 85 17.09 17.11 8.03
C TRP A 85 17.21 15.63 7.68
N ASN A 86 17.06 14.75 8.67
CA ASN A 86 17.30 13.31 8.55
C ASN A 86 16.01 12.47 8.57
N CYS A 87 14.86 13.10 8.29
CA CYS A 87 13.55 12.47 8.34
C CYS A 87 13.19 11.81 9.70
N SER A 88 13.82 12.24 10.80
CA SER A 88 13.43 11.80 12.14
C SER A 88 12.01 12.30 12.44
N THR A 89 11.08 11.37 12.68
CA THR A 89 9.75 11.73 13.17
C THR A 89 9.87 11.99 14.67
N VAL A 90 9.73 13.26 15.08
CA VAL A 90 9.77 13.63 16.49
C VAL A 90 8.54 13.00 17.18
N HIS A 91 8.76 11.87 17.85
CA HIS A 91 7.85 11.24 18.82
C HIS A 91 6.36 11.20 18.46
N ASN A 92 5.98 10.62 17.32
CA ASN A 92 4.58 10.31 17.07
C ASN A 92 4.42 8.87 16.56
N ASN A 93 3.93 7.99 17.45
CA ASN A 93 3.48 6.62 17.15
C ASN A 93 2.27 6.56 16.20
N THR A 94 1.94 7.68 15.55
CA THR A 94 0.82 7.77 14.63
C THR A 94 1.36 7.59 13.22
N VAL A 95 1.00 6.46 12.63
CA VAL A 95 1.20 6.13 11.21
C VAL A 95 0.70 7.26 10.29
N PHE A 96 -0.20 8.12 10.78
CA PHE A 96 -0.77 9.26 10.07
C PHE A 96 -0.49 10.58 10.81
N GLY A 97 0.65 10.67 11.49
CA GLY A 97 1.08 11.80 12.31
C GLY A 97 1.17 13.13 11.57
N PRO A 98 1.43 14.24 12.30
CA PRO A 98 1.09 15.59 11.88
C PRO A 98 1.57 15.83 10.45
N LYS A 99 0.60 15.88 9.52
CA LYS A 99 0.83 16.26 8.13
C LYS A 99 1.75 17.46 8.14
N VAL A 100 2.91 17.38 7.50
CA VAL A 100 3.85 18.49 7.42
C VAL A 100 3.08 19.65 6.80
N LYS A 101 2.67 20.62 7.63
CA LYS A 101 1.77 21.71 7.21
C LYS A 101 2.47 22.74 6.33
N THR A 102 3.75 22.50 6.06
CA THR A 102 4.65 23.37 5.31
C THR A 102 4.89 22.75 3.95
N GLY A 103 4.72 23.54 2.89
CA GLY A 103 5.09 23.14 1.53
C GLY A 103 6.60 23.17 1.31
N SER A 104 7.33 22.23 1.92
CA SER A 104 8.78 22.07 1.74
C SER A 104 9.12 20.90 0.82
N ARG A 105 10.37 20.85 0.33
CA ARG A 105 10.85 19.75 -0.52
C ARG A 105 10.91 18.42 0.25
N GLU A 106 11.24 18.49 1.52
CA GLU A 106 11.29 17.37 2.45
C GLU A 106 9.89 16.82 2.72
N ALA A 107 8.89 17.70 2.86
CA ALA A 107 7.49 17.31 2.94
C ALA A 107 7.04 16.57 1.67
N ALA A 108 7.39 17.10 0.51
CA ALA A 108 7.07 16.47 -0.78
C ALA A 108 7.65 15.05 -0.89
N PHE A 109 8.91 14.87 -0.53
CA PHE A 109 9.55 13.56 -0.50
C PHE A 109 8.86 12.61 0.48
N THR A 110 8.53 13.07 1.69
CA THR A 110 7.88 12.26 2.73
C THR A 110 6.51 11.75 2.28
N HIS A 111 5.73 12.61 1.61
CA HIS A 111 4.44 12.23 1.03
C HIS A 111 4.59 11.17 -0.07
N ALA A 112 5.53 11.37 -1.00
CA ALA A 112 5.79 10.43 -2.09
C ALA A 112 6.26 9.06 -1.56
N ILE A 113 7.30 9.03 -0.73
CA ILE A 113 7.85 7.76 -0.23
C ILE A 113 6.89 7.02 0.71
N GLY A 114 6.08 7.77 1.48
CA GLY A 114 5.01 7.20 2.30
C GLY A 114 3.92 6.53 1.44
N ALA A 115 3.47 7.21 0.39
CA ALA A 115 2.48 6.66 -0.54
C ALA A 115 3.02 5.42 -1.29
N ALA A 116 4.28 5.48 -1.75
CA ALA A 116 4.96 4.35 -2.38
C ALA A 116 5.03 3.12 -1.45
N GLY A 117 5.40 3.34 -0.19
CA GLY A 117 5.47 2.28 0.82
C GLY A 117 4.11 1.62 1.09
N VAL A 118 3.03 2.41 1.14
CA VAL A 118 1.66 1.88 1.29
C VAL A 118 1.23 1.06 0.08
N VAL A 119 1.42 1.57 -1.14
CA VAL A 119 1.11 0.81 -2.37
C VAL A 119 1.86 -0.52 -2.39
N HIS A 120 3.17 -0.48 -2.10
CA HIS A 120 4.00 -1.68 -2.08
C HIS A 120 3.49 -2.73 -1.09
N SER A 121 3.22 -2.32 0.15
CA SER A 121 2.79 -3.23 1.22
C SER A 121 1.38 -3.79 0.97
N VAL A 122 0.43 -2.97 0.51
CA VAL A 122 -0.93 -3.41 0.18
C VAL A 122 -0.94 -4.36 -1.02
N ALA A 123 -0.17 -4.04 -2.09
CA ALA A 123 -0.09 -4.89 -3.27
C ALA A 123 0.47 -6.29 -2.94
N ARG A 124 1.45 -6.34 -2.04
CA ARG A 124 2.00 -7.60 -1.51
C ARG A 124 1.01 -8.35 -0.63
N ALA A 125 0.28 -7.66 0.24
CA ALA A 125 -0.75 -8.28 1.07
C ALA A 125 -1.86 -8.92 0.23
N CYS A 126 -2.23 -8.32 -0.90
CA CYS A 126 -3.14 -8.93 -1.88
C CYS A 126 -2.58 -10.22 -2.48
N ARG A 127 -1.29 -10.22 -2.88
CA ARG A 127 -0.62 -11.42 -3.41
C ARG A 127 -0.60 -12.56 -2.39
N GLU A 128 -0.40 -12.22 -1.12
CA GLU A 128 -0.26 -13.18 -0.03
C GLU A 128 -1.61 -13.64 0.54
N GLY A 129 -2.74 -13.14 0.01
CA GLY A 129 -4.08 -13.52 0.47
C GLY A 129 -4.43 -13.00 1.86
N GLN A 130 -3.75 -11.95 2.34
CA GLN A 130 -4.01 -11.34 3.65
C GLN A 130 -5.26 -10.45 3.65
N LEU A 131 -5.73 -10.04 2.47
CA LEU A 131 -6.84 -9.10 2.29
C LEU A 131 -8.02 -9.82 1.63
N SER A 132 -9.21 -9.64 2.19
CA SER A 132 -10.43 -10.32 1.72
C SER A 132 -10.96 -9.80 0.38
N THR A 133 -10.60 -8.57 0.01
CA THR A 133 -11.15 -7.81 -1.12
C THR A 133 -10.31 -7.87 -2.38
N CYS A 134 -9.10 -8.43 -2.32
CA CYS A 134 -8.18 -8.53 -3.45
C CYS A 134 -7.43 -9.86 -3.46
N GLY A 135 -6.83 -10.17 -4.61
CA GLY A 135 -5.96 -11.33 -4.78
C GLY A 135 -4.80 -11.01 -5.71
N CYS A 136 -4.25 -12.01 -6.37
CA CYS A 136 -3.15 -11.86 -7.33
C CYS A 136 -3.46 -10.79 -8.40
N SER A 137 -2.39 -10.12 -8.87
CA SER A 137 -2.46 -9.25 -10.03
C SER A 137 -3.10 -9.94 -11.25
N ARG A 138 -3.95 -9.18 -11.96
CA ARG A 138 -4.54 -9.58 -13.24
C ARG A 138 -3.72 -9.12 -14.44
N SER A 139 -2.50 -8.62 -14.23
CA SER A 139 -1.62 -8.16 -15.31
C SER A 139 -1.31 -9.30 -16.28
N GLY A 140 -1.68 -9.09 -17.54
CA GLY A 140 -1.34 -9.98 -18.64
C GLY A 140 0.17 -10.06 -18.88
N ARG A 141 0.55 -11.03 -19.71
CA ARG A 141 1.92 -11.20 -20.17
C ARG A 141 2.42 -9.90 -20.85
N PRO A 142 3.58 -9.36 -20.45
CA PRO A 142 4.18 -8.21 -21.13
C PRO A 142 4.48 -8.53 -22.61
N ARG A 143 4.20 -7.58 -23.50
CA ARG A 143 4.41 -7.75 -24.96
C ARG A 143 5.89 -7.95 -25.32
N GLU A 144 6.77 -7.30 -24.57
CA GLU A 144 8.23 -7.36 -24.72
C GLU A 144 8.85 -8.65 -24.18
N LEU A 145 8.09 -9.45 -23.43
CA LEU A 145 8.63 -10.68 -22.85
C LEU A 145 8.89 -11.70 -23.97
N ARG A 146 10.11 -12.23 -24.00
CA ARG A 146 10.54 -13.22 -25.01
C ARG A 146 9.62 -14.44 -25.03
N ARG A 147 9.25 -14.91 -26.23
CA ARG A 147 8.24 -15.97 -26.44
C ARG A 147 8.56 -17.29 -25.72
N ASP A 148 9.83 -17.58 -25.52
CA ASP A 148 10.36 -18.76 -24.83
C ASP A 148 10.27 -18.67 -23.29
N TRP A 149 9.76 -17.57 -22.75
CA TRP A 149 9.53 -17.42 -21.32
C TRP A 149 8.08 -17.71 -20.99
N ILE A 150 7.82 -18.45 -19.92
CA ILE A 150 6.48 -18.61 -19.37
C ILE A 150 6.19 -17.41 -18.46
N TRP A 151 5.00 -16.82 -18.63
CA TRP A 151 4.45 -15.82 -17.71
C TRP A 151 3.42 -16.48 -16.81
N GLY A 152 3.63 -16.43 -15.50
CA GLY A 152 2.67 -17.02 -14.56
C GLY A 152 2.98 -16.73 -13.10
N GLY A 153 2.30 -17.48 -12.23
CA GLY A 153 2.37 -17.33 -10.77
C GLY A 153 1.51 -16.18 -10.22
N CYS A 154 1.56 -15.96 -8.91
CA CYS A 154 0.83 -14.88 -8.26
C CYS A 154 1.70 -13.61 -8.17
N GLY A 155 1.17 -12.45 -8.57
CA GLY A 155 1.88 -11.16 -8.50
C GLY A 155 1.25 -10.16 -7.56
N ASP A 156 2.07 -9.20 -7.12
CA ASP A 156 1.63 -8.03 -6.36
C ASP A 156 0.56 -7.28 -7.15
N ASN A 157 -0.60 -7.05 -6.54
CA ASN A 157 -1.74 -6.42 -7.21
C ASN A 157 -1.67 -4.90 -7.09
N LEU A 158 -0.82 -4.31 -7.93
CA LEU A 158 -0.55 -2.87 -7.95
C LEU A 158 -1.79 -2.05 -8.31
N GLU A 159 -2.67 -2.53 -9.19
CA GLU A 159 -3.87 -1.81 -9.58
C GLU A 159 -4.82 -1.60 -8.38
N TYR A 160 -5.06 -2.67 -7.61
CA TYR A 160 -5.86 -2.58 -6.39
C TYR A 160 -5.21 -1.66 -5.36
N ALA A 161 -3.92 -1.89 -5.08
CA ALA A 161 -3.19 -1.14 -4.08
C ALA A 161 -3.10 0.35 -4.40
N TYR A 162 -2.92 0.71 -5.68
CA TYR A 162 -2.94 2.08 -6.16
C TYR A 162 -4.28 2.76 -5.82
N LYS A 163 -5.41 2.13 -6.21
CA LYS A 163 -6.76 2.68 -6.00
C LYS A 163 -7.07 2.86 -4.52
N PHE A 164 -6.85 1.83 -3.71
CA PHE A 164 -7.07 1.88 -2.28
C PHE A 164 -6.21 2.97 -1.60
N THR A 165 -4.92 3.02 -1.94
CA THR A 165 -3.98 4.00 -1.35
C THR A 165 -4.35 5.43 -1.74
N GLN A 166 -4.78 5.65 -2.98
CA GLN A 166 -5.29 6.94 -3.44
C GLN A 166 -6.52 7.36 -2.63
N GLU A 167 -7.51 6.48 -2.52
CA GLU A 167 -8.73 6.77 -1.76
C GLU A 167 -8.42 7.04 -0.29
N PHE A 168 -7.49 6.32 0.31
CA PHE A 168 -7.21 6.44 1.73
C PHE A 168 -6.30 7.64 2.10
N LEU A 169 -5.20 7.85 1.36
CA LEU A 169 -4.22 8.91 1.68
C LEU A 169 -4.65 10.30 1.22
N ASP A 170 -5.39 10.41 0.12
CA ASP A 170 -5.85 11.70 -0.41
C ASP A 170 -7.13 12.18 0.30
N LEU A 171 -7.82 11.30 1.04
CA LEU A 171 -9.10 11.62 1.69
C LEU A 171 -9.06 12.84 2.60
N PRO A 172 -8.06 13.02 3.49
CA PRO A 172 -8.10 14.18 4.38
C PRO A 172 -7.71 15.50 3.69
N GLU A 173 -7.16 15.42 2.48
CA GLU A 173 -6.96 16.61 1.63
C GLU A 173 -8.27 16.96 0.90
N ARG A 174 -9.01 15.95 0.42
CA ARG A 174 -10.28 16.13 -0.30
C ARG A 174 -11.47 16.48 0.58
N GLU A 175 -11.49 16.06 1.84
CA GLU A 175 -12.61 16.33 2.76
C GLU A 175 -12.64 17.78 3.25
N LYS A 176 -11.54 18.53 3.07
CA LYS A 176 -11.42 19.91 3.54
C LYS A 176 -11.74 20.90 2.43
N ASN A 177 -12.71 21.76 2.70
CA ASN A 177 -13.06 22.84 1.79
C ASN A 177 -12.24 24.09 2.11
N TYR A 178 -11.15 24.29 1.37
CA TYR A 178 -10.34 25.50 1.47
C TYR A 178 -10.85 26.59 0.51
N ARG A 179 -10.68 27.86 0.90
CA ARG A 179 -10.98 29.00 0.03
C ARG A 179 -10.13 28.93 -1.22
N ARG A 180 -10.73 29.12 -2.40
CA ARG A 180 -10.01 29.12 -3.67
C ARG A 180 -8.86 30.14 -3.65
N GLY A 181 -7.66 29.70 -4.03
CA GLY A 181 -6.43 30.49 -4.04
C GLY A 181 -5.78 30.70 -2.66
N SER A 182 -6.28 30.04 -1.60
CA SER A 182 -5.62 30.11 -0.29
C SER A 182 -4.33 29.29 -0.25
N LYS A 183 -3.42 29.65 0.66
CA LYS A 183 -2.18 28.91 0.89
C LYS A 183 -2.45 27.46 1.28
N GLU A 184 -3.48 27.24 2.09
CA GLU A 184 -3.90 25.92 2.54
C GLU A 184 -4.40 25.05 1.38
N GLN A 185 -5.17 25.64 0.45
CA GLN A 185 -5.55 24.95 -0.78
C GLN A 185 -4.31 24.54 -1.59
N GLY A 186 -3.34 25.44 -1.74
CA GLY A 186 -2.09 25.16 -2.45
C GLY A 186 -1.31 24.00 -1.82
N VAL A 187 -1.16 24.00 -0.49
CA VAL A 187 -0.52 22.89 0.25
C VAL A 187 -1.29 21.58 0.08
N SER A 188 -2.63 21.63 0.14
CA SER A 188 -3.46 20.44 -0.01
C SER A 188 -3.33 19.80 -1.40
N LEU A 189 -3.34 20.61 -2.45
CA LEU A 189 -3.12 20.16 -3.83
C LEU A 189 -1.69 19.63 -4.04
N MET A 190 -0.70 20.26 -3.43
CA MET A 190 0.68 19.79 -3.43
C MET A 190 0.79 18.41 -2.77
N ASN A 191 0.15 18.20 -1.62
CA ASN A 191 0.14 16.91 -0.93
C ASN A 191 -0.48 15.79 -1.79
N ILE A 192 -1.61 16.06 -2.45
CA ILE A 192 -2.23 15.10 -3.39
C ILE A 192 -1.29 14.78 -4.55
N HIS A 193 -0.64 15.81 -5.12
CA HIS A 193 0.33 15.62 -6.21
C HIS A 193 1.53 14.77 -5.78
N ASN A 194 2.09 15.03 -4.59
CA ASN A 194 3.23 14.27 -4.08
C ASN A 194 2.85 12.82 -3.75
N ASN A 195 1.68 12.60 -3.16
CA ASN A 195 1.16 11.24 -2.95
C ASN A 195 1.02 10.51 -4.29
N GLU A 196 0.48 11.17 -5.31
CA GLU A 196 0.34 10.61 -6.66
C GLU A 196 1.69 10.26 -7.28
N ALA A 197 2.68 11.12 -7.16
CA ALA A 197 4.04 10.86 -7.64
C ALA A 197 4.65 9.61 -7.00
N GLY A 198 4.35 9.34 -5.72
CA GLY A 198 4.81 8.13 -5.03
C GLY A 198 4.05 6.86 -5.39
N ARG A 199 2.80 6.97 -5.86
CA ARG A 199 1.98 5.79 -6.20
C ARG A 199 2.30 5.21 -7.59
N ARG A 200 2.94 5.98 -8.46
CA ARG A 200 3.29 5.58 -9.83
C ARG A 200 4.63 4.89 -9.89
#